data_AF-A0AAW1A472-F1
#
_entry.id   AF-A0AAW1A472-F1
#
_cell.length_a   1.000
_cell.length_b   1.000
_cell.length_c   1.000
_cell.angle_alpha   90.00
_cell.angle_beta   90.00
_cell.angle_gamma   90.00
#
_symmetry.space_group_name_H-M   'P 1'
#
loop_
_entity.id
_entity.type
_entity.pdbx_description
1 polymer ?
#
loop_
_entity_poly.entity_id
_entity_poly.type
_entity_poly.pdbx_seq_one_letter_code
_entity_poly.pdbx_strand_id
1 'polypeptide(L)'
;MDAEKRMGKDQELPKGYDWHRQDASRKDRKGRAIGRMLVGVKKNLAVEEKILVEKGVIKLKVRMKHDVWRLAGIYALGDVEGKIEQIKDWMEIGEKEEKIIIGGDLNVRMGELGERI
;
A
#
# COMPACT_ATOMS: atom_id res chain seq x y z
N MET A 1 24.83 0.74 15.19
CA MET A 1 23.50 0.81 15.84
C MET A 1 22.61 -0.17 15.09
N ASP A 2 22.46 -1.37 15.64
CA ASP A 2 21.96 -2.54 14.95
C ASP A 2 20.49 -2.40 14.50
N ALA A 3 20.26 -2.75 13.23
CA ALA A 3 18.97 -2.67 12.55
C ALA A 3 17.91 -3.66 13.09
N GLU A 4 18.28 -4.52 14.04
CA GLU A 4 17.44 -5.60 14.56
C GLU A 4 16.39 -5.15 15.60
N LYS A 5 16.46 -3.91 16.11
CA LYS A 5 15.53 -3.42 17.15
C LYS A 5 14.21 -2.79 16.65
N ARG A 6 13.73 -3.11 15.44
CA ARG A 6 12.48 -2.54 14.87
C ARG A 6 11.26 -3.49 14.82
N MET A 7 11.39 -4.71 15.36
CA MET A 7 10.46 -5.85 15.12
C MET A 7 9.41 -6.13 16.21
N GLY A 8 8.79 -5.10 16.81
CA GLY A 8 7.82 -5.32 17.90
C GLY A 8 6.42 -5.80 17.50
N LYS A 9 5.99 -5.65 16.23
CA LYS A 9 4.61 -5.98 15.79
C LYS A 9 4.51 -7.01 14.66
N ASP A 10 5.61 -7.31 13.99
CA ASP A 10 5.55 -8.20 12.83
C ASP A 10 5.34 -9.67 13.28
N GLN A 11 5.64 -9.99 14.55
CA GLN A 11 5.34 -11.29 15.17
C GLN A 11 3.85 -11.51 15.50
N GLU A 12 3.05 -10.44 15.57
CA GLU A 12 1.59 -10.52 15.80
C GLU A 12 0.80 -10.60 14.48
N LEU A 13 1.46 -10.38 13.34
CA LEU A 13 0.79 -10.42 12.05
C LEU A 13 0.42 -11.86 11.68
N PRO A 14 -0.72 -12.06 10.98
CA PRO A 14 -1.11 -13.37 10.48
C PRO A 14 0.05 -14.08 9.75
N LYS A 15 0.31 -15.31 10.17
CA LYS A 15 1.24 -16.21 9.49
C LYS A 15 0.65 -16.59 8.12
N GLY A 16 1.52 -16.95 7.18
CA GLY A 16 1.11 -17.32 5.82
C GLY A 16 1.05 -16.16 4.82
N TYR A 17 1.49 -14.98 5.23
CA TYR A 17 1.64 -13.80 4.37
C TYR A 17 3.08 -13.30 4.38
N ASP A 18 3.54 -12.81 3.24
CA ASP A 18 4.72 -11.98 3.08
C ASP A 18 4.30 -10.52 3.23
N TRP A 19 4.76 -9.90 4.30
CA TRP A 19 4.37 -8.55 4.67
C TRP A 19 5.35 -7.52 4.08
N HIS A 20 4.80 -6.47 3.49
CA HIS A 20 5.51 -5.35 2.91
C HIS A 20 5.10 -4.08 3.64
N ARG A 21 6.10 -3.41 4.22
CA ARG A 21 5.89 -2.32 5.16
C ARG A 21 6.54 -1.04 4.66
N GLN A 22 5.84 0.06 4.90
CA GLN A 22 6.42 1.39 4.94
C GLN A 22 6.35 1.90 6.38
N ASP A 23 7.47 2.38 6.89
CA ASP A 23 7.56 2.87 8.27
C ASP A 23 6.83 4.20 8.45
N ALA A 24 6.18 4.37 9.60
CA ALA A 24 5.70 5.69 9.97
C ALA A 24 6.88 6.61 10.26
N SER A 25 6.71 7.88 9.91
CA SER A 25 7.59 8.96 10.36
C SER A 25 6.82 9.95 11.23
N ARG A 26 7.55 10.83 11.91
CA ARG A 26 6.99 11.92 12.72
C ARG A 26 7.61 13.23 12.25
N LYS A 27 6.81 14.29 12.21
CA LYS A 27 7.31 15.65 11.92
C LYS A 27 8.14 16.19 13.08
N ASP A 28 7.66 15.97 14.31
CA ASP A 28 8.30 16.42 15.55
C ASP A 28 8.44 15.29 16.57
N ARG A 29 9.38 15.39 17.52
CA ARG A 29 9.64 14.37 18.55
C ARG A 29 8.38 14.01 19.36
N LYS A 30 7.52 14.99 19.63
CA LYS A 30 6.24 14.84 20.35
C LYS A 30 5.03 14.61 19.43
N GLY A 31 5.21 14.64 18.11
CA GLY A 31 4.13 14.45 17.14
C GLY A 31 3.66 12.99 17.04
N ARG A 32 2.47 12.80 16.48
CA ARG A 32 1.94 11.47 16.15
C ARG A 32 2.76 10.83 15.02
N ALA A 33 2.89 9.52 15.06
CA ALA A 33 3.42 8.73 13.95
C ALA A 33 2.43 8.77 12.78
N ILE A 34 2.94 9.07 11.58
CA ILE A 34 2.14 9.28 10.37
C ILE A 34 2.66 8.38 9.25
N GLY A 35 1.74 7.76 8.51
CA GLY A 35 2.02 7.11 7.24
C GLY A 35 2.71 5.75 7.34
N ARG A 36 2.45 4.99 8.42
CA ARG A 36 2.75 3.55 8.40
C ARG A 36 1.76 2.89 7.45
N MET A 37 2.26 2.12 6.50
CA MET A 37 1.44 1.27 5.63
C MET A 37 1.95 -0.17 5.69
N LEU A 38 1.02 -1.10 5.52
CA LEU A 38 1.31 -2.52 5.50
C LEU A 38 0.46 -3.19 4.42
N VAL A 39 1.09 -4.01 3.60
CA VAL A 39 0.42 -4.84 2.61
C VAL A 39 0.91 -6.27 2.79
N GLY A 40 0.00 -7.24 2.82
CA GLY A 40 0.33 -8.65 2.95
C GLY A 40 -0.02 -9.41 1.67
N VAL A 41 0.93 -10.16 1.13
CA VAL A 41 0.69 -11.08 0.01
C VAL A 41 0.70 -12.50 0.56
N LYS A 42 -0.29 -13.32 0.25
CA LYS A 42 -0.32 -14.71 0.73
C LYS A 42 0.87 -15.49 0.17
N LYS A 43 1.62 -16.22 1.00
CA LYS A 43 2.89 -16.89 0.64
C LYS A 43 2.81 -17.89 -0.52
N ASN A 44 1.62 -18.38 -0.84
CA ASN A 44 1.40 -19.29 -1.97
C ASN A 44 1.16 -18.54 -3.29
N LEU A 45 1.23 -17.21 -3.29
CA LEU A 45 1.21 -16.35 -4.48
C LEU A 45 2.63 -15.87 -4.76
N ALA A 46 3.02 -15.85 -6.03
CA ALA A 46 4.32 -15.33 -6.41
C ALA A 46 4.27 -13.80 -6.49
N VAL A 47 5.22 -13.11 -5.87
CA VAL A 47 5.43 -11.67 -6.05
C VAL A 47 6.44 -11.49 -7.17
N GLU A 48 6.02 -10.91 -8.29
CA GLU A 48 6.87 -10.70 -9.47
C GLU A 48 7.62 -9.37 -9.37
N GLU A 49 6.98 -8.36 -8.80
CA GLU A 49 7.53 -7.02 -8.71
C GLU A 49 7.05 -6.35 -7.42
N LYS A 50 7.96 -5.60 -6.80
CA LYS A 50 7.66 -4.77 -5.63
C LYS A 50 8.33 -3.42 -5.81
N ILE A 51 7.52 -2.36 -5.87
CA ILE A 51 8.00 -1.00 -5.92
C ILE A 51 7.47 -0.23 -4.71
N LEU A 52 8.38 0.13 -3.81
CA LEU A 52 8.12 1.13 -2.78
C LEU A 52 8.48 2.48 -3.39
N VAL A 53 7.47 3.29 -3.70
CA VAL A 53 7.67 4.57 -4.42
C VAL A 53 8.01 5.67 -3.41
N GLU A 54 6.98 6.20 -2.76
CA GLU A 54 7.07 7.31 -1.81
C GLU A 54 6.17 7.05 -0.60
N LYS A 55 6.31 7.89 0.43
CA LYS A 55 5.43 7.84 1.59
C LYS A 55 3.97 7.92 1.15
N GLY A 56 3.17 6.95 1.58
CA GLY A 56 1.75 6.84 1.22
C GLY A 56 1.45 6.00 -0.02
N VAL A 57 2.44 5.38 -0.69
CA VAL A 57 2.20 4.52 -1.87
C VAL A 57 3.05 3.25 -1.82
N ILE A 58 2.41 2.09 -1.98
CA ILE A 58 3.06 0.79 -2.18
C ILE A 58 2.48 0.14 -3.44
N LYS A 59 3.34 -0.23 -4.40
CA LYS A 59 2.96 -0.96 -5.62
C LYS A 59 3.50 -2.39 -5.58
N LEU A 60 2.67 -3.35 -5.95
CA LEU A 60 3.03 -4.78 -6.02
C LEU A 60 2.47 -5.39 -7.30
N LYS A 61 3.23 -6.27 -7.94
CA LYS A 61 2.76 -7.15 -9.00
C LYS A 61 2.81 -8.58 -8.48
N VAL A 62 1.68 -9.26 -8.47
CA VAL A 62 1.54 -10.62 -7.96
C VAL A 62 0.96 -11.53 -9.03
N ARG A 63 1.52 -12.72 -9.17
CA ARG A 63 1.00 -13.75 -10.06
C ARG A 63 0.14 -14.72 -9.27
N MET A 64 -1.10 -14.89 -9.72
CA MET A 64 -2.04 -15.89 -9.22
C MET A 64 -2.36 -16.86 -10.35
N LYS A 65 -1.69 -18.02 -10.36
CA LYS A 65 -1.77 -19.01 -11.44
C LYS A 65 -1.38 -18.37 -12.79
N HIS A 66 -2.34 -18.21 -13.69
CA HIS A 66 -2.16 -17.61 -15.01
C HIS A 66 -2.44 -16.09 -15.02
N ASP A 67 -3.09 -15.57 -13.98
CA ASP A 67 -3.43 -14.16 -13.88
C ASP A 67 -2.30 -13.35 -13.23
N VAL A 68 -2.09 -12.16 -13.74
CA VAL A 68 -1.20 -11.16 -13.16
C VAL A 68 -2.04 -10.03 -12.57
N TRP A 69 -1.75 -9.67 -11.33
CA TRP A 69 -2.45 -8.63 -10.59
C TRP A 69 -1.49 -7.54 -10.13
N ARG A 70 -1.84 -6.30 -10.45
CA ARG A 70 -1.23 -5.08 -9.93
C ARG A 70 -2.02 -4.61 -8.72
N LEU A 71 -1.36 -4.48 -7.58
CA LEU A 71 -1.92 -3.91 -6.37
C LEU A 71 -1.24 -2.57 -6.06
N ALA A 72 -2.04 -1.51 -5.96
CA ALA A 72 -1.61 -0.22 -5.43
C ALA A 72 -2.26 0.04 -4.07
N GLY A 73 -1.46 0.04 -3.01
CA GLY A 73 -1.85 0.53 -1.70
C GLY A 73 -1.60 2.02 -1.61
N ILE A 74 -2.64 2.82 -1.30
CA ILE A 74 -2.56 4.28 -1.18
C ILE A 74 -2.98 4.73 0.23
N TYR A 75 -2.21 5.63 0.82
CA TYR A 75 -2.55 6.41 1.99
C TYR A 75 -2.40 7.89 1.66
N ALA A 76 -3.52 8.59 1.50
CA ALA A 76 -3.55 9.97 1.06
C ALA A 76 -3.90 10.91 2.23
N LEU A 77 -2.89 11.59 2.78
CA LEU A 77 -3.09 12.58 3.84
C LEU A 77 -3.50 13.94 3.22
N GLY A 78 -4.67 13.98 2.59
CA GLY A 78 -5.23 15.18 1.97
C GLY A 78 -4.72 15.50 0.55
N ASP A 79 -3.74 14.74 0.04
CA ASP A 79 -3.26 14.81 -1.34
C ASP A 79 -3.54 13.49 -2.06
N VAL A 80 -4.73 13.36 -2.64
CA VAL A 80 -5.18 12.12 -3.30
C VAL A 80 -4.77 12.13 -4.76
N GLU A 81 -4.96 13.25 -5.45
CA GLU A 81 -4.61 13.42 -6.85
C GLU A 81 -3.12 13.20 -7.08
N GLY A 82 -2.25 13.78 -6.25
CA GLY A 82 -0.80 13.56 -6.33
C GLY A 82 -0.44 12.08 -6.14
N LYS A 83 -1.13 11.36 -5.25
CA LYS A 83 -0.90 9.93 -5.02
C LYS A 83 -1.41 9.07 -6.18
N ILE A 84 -2.51 9.46 -6.83
CA ILE A 84 -3.02 8.77 -8.02
C ILE A 84 -2.07 9.01 -9.21
N GLU A 85 -1.60 10.24 -9.42
CA GLU A 85 -0.66 10.56 -10.51
C GLU A 85 0.64 9.75 -10.37
N GLN A 86 1.14 9.56 -9.15
CA GLN A 86 2.30 8.71 -8.87
C GLN A 86 2.13 7.25 -9.32
N ILE A 87 0.90 6.75 -9.46
CA ILE A 87 0.64 5.36 -9.88
C ILE A 87 0.11 5.23 -11.30
N LYS A 88 -0.26 6.33 -11.94
CA LYS A 88 -0.96 6.35 -13.23
C LYS A 88 -0.16 5.67 -14.35
N ASP A 89 1.09 6.08 -14.59
CA ASP A 89 1.94 5.45 -15.60
C ASP A 89 2.12 3.95 -15.34
N TRP A 90 2.26 3.59 -14.06
CA TRP A 90 2.37 2.18 -13.67
C TRP A 90 1.06 1.41 -13.89
N MET A 91 -0.10 2.05 -13.91
CA MET A 91 -1.35 1.40 -14.30
C MET A 91 -1.47 1.27 -15.82
N GLU A 92 -0.96 2.24 -16.58
CA GLU A 92 -1.11 2.31 -18.04
C GLU A 92 -0.09 1.45 -18.80
N ILE A 93 1.11 1.22 -18.26
CA ILE A 93 2.19 0.41 -18.89
C ILE A 93 1.89 -1.11 -18.84
N GLY A 94 0.72 -1.53 -18.33
CA GLY A 94 0.36 -2.95 -18.20
C GLY A 94 0.05 -3.67 -19.50
N GLU A 95 0.26 -5.00 -19.50
CA GLU A 95 -0.28 -5.85 -20.56
C GLU A 95 -1.82 -5.90 -20.47
N LYS A 96 -2.48 -6.13 -21.61
CA LYS A 96 -3.96 -6.10 -21.74
C LYS A 96 -4.72 -7.03 -20.79
N GLU A 97 -4.07 -8.07 -20.27
CA GLU A 97 -4.69 -9.08 -19.40
C GLU A 97 -4.38 -8.89 -17.90
N GLU A 98 -3.58 -7.89 -17.56
CA GLU A 98 -3.27 -7.60 -16.16
C GLU A 98 -4.45 -6.93 -15.45
N LYS A 99 -4.78 -7.40 -14.25
CA LYS A 99 -5.86 -6.86 -13.42
C LYS A 99 -5.27 -5.89 -12.41
N ILE A 100 -5.97 -4.78 -12.12
CA ILE A 100 -5.49 -3.77 -11.17
C ILE A 100 -6.46 -3.66 -9.99
N ILE A 101 -5.93 -3.70 -8.77
CA ILE A 101 -6.64 -3.37 -7.53
C ILE A 101 -5.95 -2.16 -6.91
N ILE A 102 -6.74 -1.13 -6.61
CA ILE A 102 -6.32 0.04 -5.84
C ILE A 102 -7.07 0.02 -4.53
N GLY A 103 -6.36 0.14 -3.42
CA GLY A 103 -6.96 0.12 -2.10
C GLY A 103 -6.12 0.87 -1.07
N GLY A 104 -6.66 0.99 0.15
CA GLY A 104 -6.02 1.70 1.25
C GLY A 104 -6.95 2.75 1.86
N ASP A 105 -6.37 3.72 2.55
CA ASP A 105 -7.11 4.80 3.21
C ASP A 105 -6.83 6.11 2.46
N LEU A 106 -7.73 6.42 1.52
CA LEU A 106 -7.67 7.65 0.73
C LEU A 106 -8.09 8.87 1.54
N ASN A 107 -8.77 8.68 2.67
CA ASN A 107 -9.33 9.75 3.51
C ASN A 107 -10.19 10.77 2.72
N VAL A 108 -10.88 10.30 1.67
CA VAL A 108 -11.81 11.08 0.84
C VAL A 108 -13.24 10.66 1.14
N ARG A 109 -14.14 11.65 1.22
CA ARG A 109 -15.58 11.39 1.21
C ARG A 109 -16.04 11.37 -0.25
N MET A 110 -16.61 10.24 -0.68
CA MET A 110 -17.07 10.03 -2.06
C MET A 110 -18.46 10.64 -2.34
N GLY A 111 -19.13 11.20 -1.34
CA GLY A 111 -20.46 11.80 -1.47
C GLY A 111 -20.53 13.20 -0.88
N GLU A 112 -21.35 14.04 -1.48
CA GLU A 112 -21.57 15.43 -1.04
C GLU A 112 -22.64 15.54 0.06
N LEU A 113 -23.53 14.56 0.15
CA LEU A 113 -24.69 14.55 1.02
C LEU A 113 -24.69 13.27 1.86
N GLY A 114 -24.60 13.42 3.17
CA GLY A 114 -24.94 12.35 4.10
C GLY A 114 -26.43 12.43 4.37
N GLU A 115 -27.21 11.48 3.86
CA GLU A 115 -28.58 11.33 4.34
C GLU A 115 -28.56 10.82 5.78
N ARG A 116 -29.34 11.48 6.63
CA ARG A 116 -29.58 11.04 8.00
C ARG A 116 -30.52 9.83 7.92
N ILE A 117 -30.00 8.64 8.20
CA ILE A 117 -30.80 7.43 8.42
C ILE A 117 -31.53 7.54 9.76
#